data_AF-A0A6V7UXC5-F1
#
_entry.id   AF-A0A6V7UXC5-F1
#
_cell.length_a   1.000
_cell.length_b   1.000
_cell.length_c   1.000
_cell.angle_alpha   90.00
_cell.angle_beta   90.00
_cell.angle_gamma   90.00
#
_symmetry.space_group_name_H-M   'P 1'
#
loop_
_entity.id
_entity.type
_entity.pdbx_description
1 polymer ?
#
loop_
_entity_poly.entity_id
_entity_poly.type
_entity_poly.pdbx_seq_one_letter_code
_entity_poly.pdbx_strand_id
1 'polypeptide(L)'
;MSICLDIFSNPSQHSDLHCGDYHLIGADLRQIREFEQKLTTAELDNSQPTLIIAECLFVYMDLEHSYNLIKELTKYFETLALINYEQVNMNDNFSKVMLDNLNNRGIHLPGLAVCETLSTQKQRF
;
A
#
# COMPACT_ATOMS: atom_id res chain seq x y z
N MET A 1 -16.13 0.60 -26.29
CA MET A 1 -15.07 0.59 -25.27
C MET A 1 -14.85 -0.87 -24.93
N SER A 2 -13.76 -1.46 -25.43
CA SER A 2 -13.48 -2.90 -25.31
C SER A 2 -12.74 -3.14 -24.00
N ILE A 3 -13.22 -4.07 -23.17
CA ILE A 3 -12.48 -4.57 -22.00
C ILE A 3 -11.29 -5.35 -22.56
N CYS A 4 -10.06 -4.91 -22.28
CA CYS A 4 -8.86 -5.68 -22.58
C CYS A 4 -8.47 -6.44 -21.30
N LEU A 5 -8.64 -7.76 -21.35
CA LEU A 5 -8.14 -8.69 -20.35
C LEU A 5 -6.79 -9.18 -20.86
N ASP A 6 -5.70 -8.67 -20.31
CA ASP A 6 -4.35 -9.15 -20.64
C ASP A 6 -4.10 -10.47 -19.90
N ILE A 7 -4.75 -11.53 -20.38
CA ILE A 7 -4.51 -12.92 -19.93
C ILE A 7 -3.36 -13.47 -20.77
N PHE A 8 -2.14 -13.07 -20.46
CA PHE A 8 -0.95 -13.78 -20.93
C PHE A 8 -0.34 -14.60 -19.79
N SER A 9 -0.20 -15.89 -20.08
CA SER A 9 0.14 -16.99 -19.18
C SER A 9 1.56 -16.91 -18.63
N ASN A 10 1.71 -16.48 -17.37
CA ASN A 10 2.87 -16.76 -16.51
C ASN A 10 2.40 -16.83 -15.03
N PRO A 11 2.61 -17.93 -14.28
CA PRO A 11 2.12 -18.07 -12.90
C PRO A 11 2.71 -17.07 -11.89
N SER A 12 3.67 -16.24 -12.31
CA SER A 12 4.25 -15.12 -11.55
C SER A 12 3.72 -13.74 -11.96
N GLN A 13 2.76 -13.66 -12.89
CA GLN A 13 2.12 -12.39 -13.28
C GLN A 13 0.76 -12.26 -12.59
N HIS A 14 0.65 -11.25 -11.74
CA HIS A 14 -0.65 -10.79 -11.25
C HIS A 14 -1.49 -10.28 -12.44
N SER A 15 -2.74 -10.72 -12.54
CA SER A 15 -3.66 -10.30 -13.60
C SER A 15 -4.14 -8.88 -13.38
N ASP A 16 -4.09 -8.07 -14.45
CA ASP A 16 -4.54 -6.69 -14.45
C ASP A 16 -5.84 -6.54 -15.27
N LEU A 17 -6.64 -5.52 -14.96
CA LEU A 17 -7.88 -5.18 -15.67
C LEU A 17 -7.89 -3.68 -15.97
N HIS A 18 -8.05 -3.33 -17.24
CA HIS A 18 -8.12 -1.94 -17.70
C HIS A 18 -9.49 -1.68 -18.34
N CYS A 19 -10.22 -0.67 -17.84
CA CYS A 19 -11.57 -0.32 -18.30
C CYS A 19 -11.80 1.19 -18.25
N GLY A 20 -11.51 1.88 -19.37
CA GLY A 20 -11.62 3.34 -19.42
C GLY A 20 -10.67 3.98 -18.41
N ASP A 21 -11.19 4.88 -17.58
CA ASP A 21 -10.43 5.59 -16.54
C ASP A 21 -10.23 4.76 -15.24
N TYR A 22 -10.54 3.46 -15.28
CA TYR A 22 -10.38 2.55 -14.15
C TYR A 22 -9.38 1.44 -14.45
N HIS A 23 -8.41 1.27 -13.55
CA HIS A 23 -7.41 0.23 -13.60
C HIS A 23 -7.39 -0.55 -12.29
N LEU A 24 -7.52 -1.88 -12.37
CA LEU A 24 -7.25 -2.79 -11.26
C LEU A 24 -5.94 -3.51 -11.58
N ILE A 25 -4.94 -3.22 -10.76
CA ILE A 25 -3.57 -3.69 -10.95
C ILE A 25 -3.21 -4.60 -9.79
N GLY A 26 -2.82 -5.83 -10.07
CA GLY A 26 -2.23 -6.67 -9.05
C GLY A 26 -0.74 -6.40 -8.95
N ALA A 27 -0.25 -5.91 -7.82
CA ALA A 27 1.17 -5.64 -7.61
C ALA A 27 1.55 -5.93 -6.16
N ASP A 28 2.75 -6.47 -5.95
CA ASP A 28 3.36 -6.46 -4.62
C ASP A 28 4.00 -5.09 -4.36
N LEU A 29 3.42 -4.32 -3.44
CA LEU A 29 3.91 -2.97 -3.11
C LEU A 29 5.31 -2.96 -2.47
N ARG A 30 5.84 -4.12 -2.07
CA ARG A 30 7.23 -4.28 -1.63
C ARG A 30 8.21 -4.32 -2.80
N GLN A 31 7.75 -4.68 -3.99
CA GLN A 31 8.54 -4.78 -5.21
C GLN A 31 8.42 -3.48 -6.02
N ILE A 32 9.06 -2.42 -5.54
CA ILE A 32 8.80 -1.06 -6.05
C ILE A 32 8.99 -0.89 -7.56
N ARG A 33 9.97 -1.59 -8.15
CA ARG A 33 10.23 -1.54 -9.59
C ARG A 33 9.10 -2.14 -10.42
N GLU A 34 8.52 -3.25 -9.94
CA GLU A 34 7.37 -3.87 -10.59
C GLU A 34 6.14 -2.95 -10.48
N PHE A 35 5.93 -2.38 -9.29
CA PHE A 35 4.84 -1.46 -9.03
C PHE A 35 4.90 -0.22 -9.95
N GLU A 36 6.06 0.45 -10.06
CA GLU A 36 6.24 1.60 -10.95
C GLU A 36 6.02 1.23 -12.43
N GLN A 37 6.50 0.05 -12.86
CA GLN A 37 6.26 -0.44 -14.22
C GLN A 37 4.77 -0.61 -14.50
N LYS A 38 4.02 -1.19 -13.56
CA LYS A 38 2.57 -1.35 -13.68
C LYS A 38 1.82 -0.02 -13.69
N LEU A 39 2.22 0.95 -12.87
CA LEU A 39 1.66 2.31 -12.95
C LEU A 39 1.88 2.95 -14.33
N THR A 40 3.08 2.76 -14.90
CA THR A 40 3.42 3.24 -16.24
C THR A 40 2.58 2.54 -17.32
N THR A 41 2.38 1.23 -17.22
CA THR A 41 1.52 0.46 -18.14
C THR A 41 0.05 0.88 -18.05
N ALA A 42 -0.41 1.31 -16.88
CA ALA A 42 -1.74 1.89 -16.70
C ALA A 42 -1.85 3.35 -17.15
N GLU A 43 -0.80 3.90 -17.80
CA GLU A 43 -0.78 5.26 -18.36
C GLU A 43 -1.14 6.34 -17.32
N LEU A 44 -0.77 6.13 -16.05
CA LEU A 44 -1.06 7.07 -14.98
C LEU A 44 -0.23 8.36 -15.16
N ASP A 45 -0.91 9.50 -15.35
CA ASP A 45 -0.28 10.82 -15.44
C ASP A 45 0.12 11.33 -14.05
N ASN A 46 1.42 11.30 -13.77
CA ASN A 46 1.98 11.68 -12.49
C ASN A 46 2.10 13.21 -12.26
N SER A 47 1.79 14.02 -13.28
CA SER A 47 1.70 15.47 -13.17
C SER A 47 0.37 15.96 -12.58
N GLN A 48 -0.65 15.09 -12.55
CA GLN A 48 -1.95 15.45 -11.96
C GLN A 48 -1.94 15.34 -10.43
N PRO A 49 -2.70 16.19 -9.71
CA PRO A 49 -2.92 16.03 -8.28
C PRO A 49 -3.49 14.65 -7.96
N THR A 50 -2.72 13.87 -7.20
CA THR A 50 -3.04 12.47 -6.90
C THR A 50 -3.42 12.30 -5.44
N LEU A 51 -4.52 11.58 -5.18
CA LEU A 51 -4.90 11.14 -3.84
C LEU A 51 -4.61 9.65 -3.70
N ILE A 52 -3.78 9.28 -2.72
CA ILE A 52 -3.55 7.88 -2.34
C ILE A 52 -4.34 7.58 -1.08
N ILE A 53 -5.00 6.43 -1.06
CA ILE A 53 -5.73 5.91 0.10
C ILE A 53 -5.04 4.61 0.52
N ALA A 54 -4.44 4.63 1.71
CA ALA A 54 -3.89 3.47 2.39
C ALA A 54 -4.82 3.09 3.54
N GLU A 55 -5.71 2.14 3.31
CA GLU A 55 -6.65 1.64 4.32
C GLU A 55 -6.12 0.32 4.91
N CYS A 56 -5.72 0.37 6.18
CA CYS A 56 -5.09 -0.73 6.92
C CYS A 56 -3.98 -1.41 6.12
N LEU A 57 -3.08 -0.64 5.49
CA LEU A 57 -2.07 -1.19 4.59
C LEU A 57 -0.70 -1.33 5.27
N PHE A 58 -0.11 -0.21 5.69
CA PHE A 58 1.30 -0.17 6.08
C PHE A 58 1.61 -1.00 7.32
N VAL A 59 0.64 -1.17 8.23
CA VAL A 59 0.78 -2.05 9.41
C VAL A 59 1.14 -3.51 9.07
N TYR A 60 0.81 -3.98 7.86
CA TYR A 60 1.14 -5.34 7.38
C TYR A 60 2.52 -5.44 6.70
N MET A 61 3.25 -4.33 6.59
CA MET A 61 4.56 -4.29 5.94
C MET A 61 5.65 -4.00 6.98
N ASP A 62 6.85 -4.55 6.76
CA ASP A 62 8.02 -4.13 7.54
C ASP A 62 8.29 -2.64 7.32
N LEU A 63 8.86 -1.99 8.34
CA LEU A 63 9.09 -0.55 8.34
C LEU A 63 9.90 -0.09 7.13
N GLU A 64 10.96 -0.81 6.78
CA GLU A 64 11.80 -0.52 5.60
C GLU A 64 10.98 -0.45 4.31
N HIS A 65 10.09 -1.42 4.07
CA HIS A 65 9.25 -1.45 2.88
C HIS A 65 8.23 -0.32 2.89
N SER A 66 7.60 -0.03 4.04
CA SER A 66 6.63 1.06 4.14
C SER A 66 7.28 2.43 3.89
N TYR A 67 8.46 2.69 4.47
CA TYR A 67 9.20 3.93 4.26
C TYR A 67 9.67 4.07 2.82
N ASN A 68 10.17 2.98 2.23
CA ASN A 68 10.61 2.98 0.84
C ASN A 68 9.42 3.28 -0.11
N LEU A 69 8.28 2.63 0.11
CA LEU A 69 7.09 2.87 -0.70
C LEU A 69 6.62 4.34 -0.62
N ILE A 70 6.50 4.90 0.59
CA ILE A 70 6.12 6.30 0.77
C ILE A 70 7.10 7.24 0.07
N LYS A 71 8.40 7.00 0.22
CA LYS A 71 9.45 7.80 -0.41
C LYS A 71 9.41 7.74 -1.94
N GLU A 72 9.20 6.57 -2.52
CA GLU A 72 9.14 6.45 -3.99
C GLU A 72 7.83 7.04 -4.53
N LEU A 73 6.70 6.91 -3.81
CA LEU A 73 5.45 7.59 -4.17
C LEU A 73 5.59 9.12 -4.16
N THR A 74 6.26 9.70 -3.14
CA THR A 74 6.46 11.16 -3.06
C THR A 74 7.43 11.70 -4.11
N LYS A 75 8.27 10.84 -4.71
CA LYS A 75 9.09 11.21 -5.87
C LYS A 75 8.37 11.01 -7.19
N TYR A 76 7.48 10.01 -7.27
CA TYR A 76 6.80 9.66 -8.51
C TYR A 76 5.77 10.70 -8.91
N PHE A 77 4.98 11.20 -7.95
CA PHE A 77 3.91 12.18 -8.18
C PHE A 77 4.37 13.62 -7.91
N GLU A 78 4.02 14.56 -8.80
CA GLU A 78 4.34 15.99 -8.61
C GLU A 78 3.56 16.61 -7.46
N THR A 79 2.27 16.25 -7.32
CA THR A 79 1.40 16.69 -6.22
C THR A 79 0.66 15.50 -5.66
N LEU A 80 0.88 15.21 -4.38
CA LEU A 80 0.33 14.03 -3.70
C LEU A 80 -0.34 14.42 -2.37
N ALA A 81 -1.54 13.87 -2.14
CA ALA A 81 -2.14 13.76 -0.82
C ALA A 81 -2.27 12.27 -0.46
N LEU A 82 -2.01 11.93 0.81
CA LEU A 82 -2.12 10.56 1.31
C LEU A 82 -3.08 10.52 2.50
N ILE A 83 -4.10 9.66 2.40
CA ILE A 83 -4.96 9.29 3.52
C ILE A 83 -4.50 7.94 4.02
N ASN A 84 -4.03 7.90 5.26
CA ASN A 84 -3.67 6.66 5.94
C ASN A 84 -4.64 6.41 7.11
N TYR A 85 -5.34 5.29 7.05
CA TYR A 85 -6.17 4.78 8.14
C TYR A 85 -5.61 3.46 8.61
N GLU A 86 -5.13 3.37 9.85
CA GLU A 86 -4.71 2.11 10.48
C GLU A 86 -4.70 2.28 12.01
N GLN A 87 -4.22 1.26 12.72
CA GLN A 87 -4.22 1.26 14.19
C GLN A 87 -3.32 2.37 14.79
N VAL A 88 -3.68 2.81 15.99
CA VAL A 88 -2.92 3.77 16.79
C VAL A 88 -3.13 3.47 18.28
N ASN A 89 -2.23 3.95 19.15
CA ASN A 89 -2.27 3.71 20.59
C ASN A 89 -2.10 2.23 20.94
N MET A 90 -1.25 1.51 20.20
CA MET A 90 -1.09 0.06 20.30
C MET A 90 -0.32 -0.45 21.54
N ASN A 91 -0.28 0.32 22.64
CA ASN A 91 0.43 -0.01 23.88
C ASN A 91 -0.51 -0.13 25.10
N ASP A 92 -1.73 -0.64 24.90
CA ASP A 92 -2.71 -0.83 25.96
C ASP A 92 -3.17 -2.30 26.10
N ASN A 93 -4.14 -2.57 26.98
CA ASN A 93 -4.64 -3.94 27.14
C ASN A 93 -5.55 -4.39 25.99
N PHE A 94 -6.18 -3.45 25.28
CA PHE A 94 -7.00 -3.76 24.12
C PHE A 94 -6.11 -4.23 22.96
N SER A 95 -4.99 -3.54 22.72
CA SER A 95 -4.01 -3.89 21.70
C SER A 95 -3.41 -5.27 21.94
N LYS A 96 -3.11 -5.65 23.20
CA LYS A 96 -2.65 -7.01 23.53
C LYS A 96 -3.67 -8.07 23.10
N VAL A 97 -4.93 -7.91 23.50
CA VAL A 97 -6.00 -8.86 23.12
C VAL A 97 -6.20 -8.91 21.61
N MET A 98 -6.13 -7.76 20.93
CA MET A 98 -6.19 -7.68 19.47
C MET A 98 -5.03 -8.45 18.81
N LEU A 99 -3.80 -8.23 19.26
CA LEU A 99 -2.60 -8.87 18.73
C LEU A 99 -2.62 -10.37 18.97
N ASP A 100 -3.00 -10.83 20.15
CA ASP A 100 -3.16 -12.26 20.45
C ASP A 100 -4.19 -12.91 19.51
N ASN A 101 -5.31 -12.25 19.27
CA ASN A 101 -6.33 -12.72 18.33
C ASN A 101 -5.82 -12.82 16.89
N LEU A 102 -5.03 -11.85 16.43
CA LEU A 102 -4.46 -11.86 15.08
C LEU A 102 -3.37 -12.93 14.96
N ASN A 103 -2.47 -13.02 15.94
CA ASN A 103 -1.40 -14.01 15.98
C ASN A 103 -1.95 -15.44 15.99
N ASN A 104 -3.02 -15.71 16.73
CA ASN A 104 -3.71 -17.01 16.73
C ASN A 104 -4.30 -17.38 15.36
N ARG A 105 -4.46 -16.42 14.46
CA ARG A 105 -4.89 -16.62 13.06
C ARG A 105 -3.73 -16.59 12.06
N GLY A 106 -2.49 -16.53 12.53
CA GLY A 106 -1.29 -16.42 11.70
C GLY A 106 -1.12 -15.05 11.03
N ILE A 107 -1.80 -14.02 11.55
CA ILE A 107 -1.70 -12.65 11.03
C ILE A 107 -0.72 -11.88 11.90
N HIS A 108 0.35 -11.40 11.29
CA HIS A 108 1.37 -10.59 11.95
C HIS A 108 1.32 -9.14 11.47
N LEU A 109 1.66 -8.22 12.37
CA LEU A 109 1.66 -6.78 12.14
C LEU A 109 3.09 -6.22 12.25
N PRO A 110 3.95 -6.42 11.24
CA PRO A 110 5.35 -5.98 11.29
C PRO A 110 5.51 -4.45 11.40
N GLY A 111 4.51 -3.67 10.93
CA GLY A 111 4.51 -2.21 10.99
C GLY A 111 4.07 -1.63 12.34
N LEU A 112 3.79 -2.48 13.34
CA LEU A 112 3.15 -2.08 14.60
C LEU A 112 3.91 -1.01 15.39
N ALA A 113 5.25 -0.97 15.30
CA ALA A 113 6.07 -0.02 16.05
C ALA A 113 5.72 1.45 15.72
N VAL A 114 5.24 1.73 14.50
CA VAL A 114 4.82 3.09 14.10
C VAL A 114 3.40 3.42 14.57
N CYS A 115 2.64 2.42 14.99
CA CYS A 115 1.27 2.54 15.49
C CYS A 115 1.18 2.83 17.01
N GLU A 116 2.30 3.13 17.68
CA GLU A 116 2.29 3.37 19.13
C GLU A 116 1.50 4.62 19.51
N THR A 117 1.65 5.72 18.77
CA THR A 117 0.94 6.99 19.03
C THR A 117 0.61 7.71 17.72
N LEU A 118 -0.24 8.75 17.79
CA LEU A 118 -0.45 9.65 16.65
C LEU A 118 0.84 10.36 16.21
N SER A 119 1.76 10.60 17.15
CA SER A 119 3.04 11.26 16.85
C SER A 119 3.97 10.34 16.06
N THR A 120 4.08 9.06 16.44
CA THR A 120 4.90 8.08 15.69
C THR A 120 4.34 7.86 14.29
N GLN A 121 3.01 7.81 14.15
CA GLN A 121 2.35 7.75 12.84
C GLN A 121 2.71 8.93 11.94
N LYS A 122 2.66 10.16 12.47
CA LYS A 122 3.03 11.37 11.71
C LYS A 122 4.51 11.41 11.31
N GLN A 123 5.40 10.86 12.13
CA GLN A 123 6.85 10.83 11.83
C GLN A 123 7.22 9.91 10.66
N ARG A 124 6.33 9.00 10.25
CA ARG A 124 6.57 8.12 9.10
C ARG A 124 6.45 8.84 7.75
N PHE A 125 5.68 9.93 7.69
CA PHE A 125 5.38 10.68 6.47
C PHE A 125 6.19 11.98 6.42
#